data_AF-A0A553K309-F1
#
_entry.id   AF-A0A553K309-F1
#
_cell.length_a   1.000
_cell.length_b   1.000
_cell.length_c   1.000
_cell.angle_alpha   90.00
_cell.angle_beta   90.00
_cell.angle_gamma   90.00
#
_symmetry.space_group_name_H-M   'P 1'
#
loop_
_entity.id
_entity.type
_entity.pdbx_description
1 polymer ?
#
loop_
_entity_poly.entity_id
_entity_poly.type
_entity_poly.pdbx_seq_one_letter_code
_entity_poly.pdbx_strand_id
1 'polypeptide(L)'
;MGTAKFLLYMTVFVIAWVVVNLVGLFGFRWDPYPFILLNLFFSTQASYAAPLIMLAQNRQEMRDKLSLDEDREVARQSRADMDFLAREIAAIRMALGELATRDFVRGELRGELRDLEARLNKVAEIDE
;
A
#
# COMPACT_ATOMS: atom_id res chain seq x y z
N MET A 1 -7.64 -9.51 -19.56
CA MET A 1 -8.18 -10.72 -20.25
C MET A 1 -7.62 -10.83 -21.67
N GLY A 2 -6.30 -11.03 -21.83
CA GLY A 2 -5.63 -11.06 -23.15
C GLY A 2 -4.80 -12.32 -23.43
N THR A 3 -4.11 -12.84 -22.41
CA THR A 3 -3.14 -13.93 -22.58
C THR A 3 -3.78 -15.27 -22.98
N ALA A 4 -4.92 -15.64 -22.38
CA ALA A 4 -5.54 -16.94 -22.63
C ALA A 4 -6.06 -17.13 -24.07
N LYS A 5 -6.65 -16.08 -24.66
CA LYS A 5 -7.13 -16.13 -26.05
C LYS A 5 -5.99 -16.21 -27.05
N PHE A 6 -4.92 -15.43 -26.84
CA PHE A 6 -3.73 -15.46 -27.69
C PHE A 6 -3.06 -16.84 -27.72
N LEU A 7 -2.90 -17.46 -26.54
CA LEU A 7 -2.34 -18.80 -26.42
C LEU A 7 -3.18 -19.84 -27.20
N LEU A 8 -4.51 -19.78 -27.08
CA LEU A 8 -5.40 -20.70 -27.78
C LEU A 8 -5.27 -20.57 -29.31
N TYR A 9 -5.30 -19.35 -29.84
CA TYR A 9 -5.11 -19.11 -31.28
C TYR A 9 -3.75 -19.62 -31.78
N MET A 10 -2.66 -19.38 -31.02
CA MET A 10 -1.32 -19.86 -31.39
C MET A 10 -1.24 -21.39 -31.39
N THR A 11 -1.83 -22.07 -30.40
CA THR A 11 -1.86 -23.54 -30.36
C THR A 11 -2.63 -24.12 -31.53
N VAL A 12 -3.80 -23.56 -31.87
CA VAL A 12 -4.60 -24.03 -33.01
C VAL A 12 -3.85 -23.83 -34.33
N PHE A 13 -3.16 -22.68 -34.50
CA PHE A 13 -2.36 -22.41 -35.69
C PHE A 13 -1.23 -23.44 -35.89
N VAL A 14 -0.48 -23.75 -34.83
CA VAL A 14 0.61 -24.74 -34.88
C VAL A 14 0.06 -26.12 -35.24
N ILE A 15 -1.03 -26.55 -34.61
CA ILE A 15 -1.67 -27.85 -34.90
C ILE A 15 -2.12 -27.90 -36.35
N ALA A 16 -2.81 -26.86 -36.84
CA ALA A 16 -3.26 -26.80 -38.22
C ALA A 16 -2.08 -26.87 -39.21
N TRP A 17 -0.98 -26.15 -38.94
CA TRP A 17 0.22 -26.18 -39.77
C TRP A 17 0.84 -27.58 -39.87
N VAL A 18 0.95 -28.28 -38.73
CA VAL A 18 1.46 -29.66 -38.67
C VAL A 18 0.54 -30.61 -39.42
N VAL A 19 -0.79 -30.51 -39.24
CA VAL A 19 -1.77 -31.36 -39.91
C VAL A 19 -1.73 -31.18 -41.43
N VAL A 20 -1.71 -29.93 -41.91
CA VAL A 20 -1.63 -29.62 -43.36
C VAL A 20 -0.34 -30.17 -43.98
N ASN A 21 0.80 -30.06 -43.29
CA ASN A 21 2.08 -30.59 -43.76
C ASN A 21 2.16 -32.12 -43.68
N LEU A 22 1.53 -32.75 -42.68
CA LEU A 22 1.53 -34.20 -42.50
C LEU A 22 0.64 -34.91 -43.53
N VAL A 23 -0.56 -34.36 -43.79
CA VAL A 23 -1.50 -34.91 -44.79
C VAL A 23 -1.00 -34.69 -46.21
N GLY A 24 -0.05 -33.75 -46.41
CA GLY A 24 0.58 -33.50 -47.70
C GLY A 24 -0.43 -32.90 -48.68
N LEU A 25 -0.78 -31.64 -48.46
CA LEU A 25 -1.65 -30.90 -49.38
C LEU A 25 -1.04 -30.95 -50.80
N PHE A 26 -1.71 -31.64 -51.73
CA PHE A 26 -1.30 -31.80 -53.14
C PHE A 26 -0.01 -32.59 -53.42
N GLY A 27 0.40 -33.53 -52.56
CA GLY A 27 1.56 -34.40 -52.83
C GLY A 27 2.92 -33.68 -52.76
N PHE A 28 2.93 -32.39 -52.40
CA PHE A 28 4.12 -31.59 -52.19
C PHE A 28 4.31 -31.36 -50.69
N ARG A 29 5.38 -31.91 -50.12
CA ARG A 29 5.71 -31.71 -48.70
C ARG A 29 6.40 -30.35 -48.55
N TRP A 30 5.62 -29.30 -48.33
CA TRP A 30 6.14 -27.94 -48.20
C TRP A 30 7.10 -27.80 -47.01
N ASP A 31 6.81 -28.43 -45.86
CA ASP A 31 7.69 -28.47 -44.69
C ASP A 31 7.79 -29.91 -44.14
N PRO A 32 8.66 -30.76 -44.73
CA PRO A 32 8.89 -32.13 -44.25
C PRO A 32 9.46 -32.13 -42.82
N TYR A 33 9.20 -33.20 -42.08
CA TYR A 33 9.83 -33.43 -40.76
C TYR A 33 11.36 -33.28 -40.90
N PRO A 34 12.02 -32.36 -40.17
CA PRO A 34 11.67 -31.82 -38.84
C PRO A 34 11.00 -30.41 -38.77
N PHE A 35 10.26 -29.97 -39.80
CA PHE A 35 9.56 -28.67 -39.84
C PHE A 35 10.49 -27.44 -39.73
N ILE A 36 11.41 -27.28 -40.69
CA ILE A 36 12.44 -26.24 -40.67
C ILE A 36 11.84 -24.82 -40.73
N LEU A 37 10.74 -24.64 -41.47
CA LEU A 37 10.11 -23.33 -41.62
C LEU A 37 9.41 -22.88 -40.34
N LEU A 38 8.70 -23.81 -39.68
CA LEU A 38 8.07 -23.55 -38.40
C LEU A 38 9.11 -23.21 -37.32
N ASN A 39 10.24 -23.92 -37.32
CA ASN A 39 11.35 -23.64 -36.40
C ASN A 39 11.94 -22.23 -36.65
N LEU A 40 12.17 -21.86 -37.92
CA LEU A 40 12.66 -20.53 -38.29
C LEU A 40 11.71 -19.41 -37.84
N PHE A 41 10.41 -19.61 -38.00
CA PHE A 41 9.40 -18.67 -37.56
C PHE A 41 9.43 -18.48 -36.04
N PHE A 42 9.50 -19.55 -35.25
CA PHE A 42 9.63 -19.48 -33.79
C PHE A 42 10.91 -18.80 -33.34
N SER A 43 12.04 -19.09 -34.00
CA SER A 43 13.33 -18.45 -33.71
C SER A 43 13.24 -16.92 -33.90
N THR A 44 12.62 -16.49 -35.00
CA THR A 44 12.42 -15.06 -35.28
C THR A 44 11.43 -14.42 -34.30
N GLN A 45 10.36 -15.13 -33.96
CA GLN A 45 9.38 -14.68 -32.96
C GLN A 45 10.02 -14.48 -31.59
N ALA A 46 10.86 -15.41 -31.14
CA ALA A 46 11.61 -15.30 -29.89
C ALA A 46 12.61 -14.12 -29.93
N SER A 47 13.31 -13.95 -31.05
CA SER A 47 14.27 -12.86 -31.25
C SER A 47 13.62 -11.48 -31.15
N TYR A 48 12.41 -11.29 -31.69
CA TYR A 48 11.68 -10.02 -31.57
C TYR A 48 10.96 -9.85 -30.22
N ALA A 49 10.52 -10.94 -29.59
CA ALA A 49 9.85 -10.90 -28.29
C ALA A 49 10.80 -10.41 -27.18
N ALA A 50 12.06 -10.86 -27.17
CA ALA A 50 13.04 -10.50 -26.15
C ALA A 50 13.22 -8.98 -25.93
N PRO A 51 13.49 -8.15 -26.97
CA PRO A 51 13.64 -6.71 -26.79
C PRO A 51 12.31 -6.02 -26.43
N LEU A 52 11.18 -6.51 -26.94
CA LEU A 52 9.86 -5.95 -26.58
C LEU A 52 9.52 -6.21 -25.11
N ILE A 53 9.85 -7.41 -24.61
CA ILE A 53 9.73 -7.74 -23.20
C ILE A 53 10.66 -6.85 -22.37
N MET A 54 11.90 -6.62 -22.81
CA MET A 54 12.84 -5.75 -22.11
C MET A 54 12.33 -4.29 -22.03
N LEU A 55 11.77 -3.76 -23.12
CA LEU A 55 11.17 -2.42 -23.13
C LEU A 55 9.94 -2.34 -22.20
N ALA A 56 9.09 -3.37 -22.22
CA ALA A 56 7.96 -3.46 -21.30
C ALA A 56 8.41 -3.54 -19.83
N GLN A 57 9.48 -4.29 -19.56
CA GLN A 57 10.09 -4.40 -18.23
C GLN A 57 10.68 -3.07 -17.78
N ASN A 58 11.48 -2.39 -18.61
CA ASN A 58 12.03 -1.07 -18.29
C ASN A 58 10.94 -0.06 -17.98
N ARG A 59 9.85 -0.05 -18.76
CA ARG A 59 8.70 0.84 -18.49
C ARG A 59 8.02 0.50 -17.17
N GLN A 60 7.88 -0.78 -16.84
CA GLN A 60 7.30 -1.20 -15.58
C GLN A 60 8.21 -0.80 -14.41
N GLU A 61 9.51 -1.04 -14.50
CA GLU A 61 10.48 -0.68 -13.47
C GLU A 61 10.53 0.84 -13.22
N MET A 62 10.44 1.65 -14.28
CA MET A 62 10.38 3.11 -14.13
C MET A 62 9.11 3.57 -13.39
N ARG A 63 7.96 2.94 -13.67
CA ARG A 63 6.72 3.21 -12.93
C ARG A 63 6.83 2.78 -11.48
N ASP A 64 7.39 1.59 -11.24
CA ASP A 64 7.55 1.03 -9.90
C ASP A 64 8.50 1.92 -9.06
N LYS A 65 9.59 2.43 -9.65
CA LYS A 65 10.48 3.42 -9.01
C LYS A 65 9.75 4.70 -8.64
N LEU A 66 8.98 5.27 -9.56
CA LEU A 66 8.21 6.48 -9.30
C LEU A 66 7.21 6.28 -8.15
N SER A 67 6.48 5.17 -8.14
CA SER A 67 5.55 4.86 -7.03
C SER A 67 6.28 4.69 -5.70
N LEU A 68 7.45 4.07 -5.69
CA LEU A 68 8.24 3.91 -4.46
C LEU A 68 8.75 5.24 -3.91
N ASP A 69 9.13 6.17 -4.78
CA ASP A 69 9.59 7.49 -4.35
C ASP A 69 8.43 8.34 -3.83
N GLU A 70 7.26 8.28 -4.47
CA GLU A 70 6.03 8.92 -3.97
C GLU A 70 5.61 8.34 -2.61
N ASP A 71 5.61 7.01 -2.46
CA ASP A 71 5.31 6.34 -1.19
C ASP A 71 6.27 6.78 -0.07
N ARG A 72 7.57 6.95 -0.38
CA ARG A 72 8.56 7.44 0.58
C ARG A 72 8.32 8.90 0.97
N GLU A 73 7.91 9.74 0.03
CA GLU A 73 7.54 11.14 0.29
C GLU A 73 6.35 11.20 1.26
N VAL A 74 5.27 10.48 0.92
CA VAL A 74 4.05 10.40 1.73
C VAL A 74 4.36 9.85 3.11
N ALA A 75 5.18 8.80 3.22
CA ALA A 75 5.58 8.23 4.51
C ALA A 75 6.40 9.22 5.36
N ARG A 76 7.28 10.02 4.75
CA ARG A 76 8.03 11.07 5.47
C ARG A 76 7.09 12.16 5.98
N GLN A 77 6.17 12.63 5.15
CA GLN A 77 5.18 13.64 5.53
C GLN A 77 4.27 13.13 6.66
N SER A 78 3.76 11.90 6.53
CA SER A 78 2.91 11.28 7.54
C SER A 78 3.61 11.14 8.90
N ARG A 79 4.90 10.78 8.93
CA ARG A 79 5.68 10.75 10.18
C ARG A 79 5.84 12.14 10.79
N ALA A 80 6.13 13.16 9.98
CA ALA A 80 6.26 14.53 10.47
C ALA A 80 4.93 15.04 11.06
N ASP A 81 3.81 14.74 10.42
CA ASP A 81 2.46 15.08 10.91
C ASP A 81 2.16 14.35 12.22
N MET A 82 2.49 13.06 12.33
CA MET A 82 2.34 12.31 13.58
C MET A 82 3.20 12.90 14.72
N ASP A 83 4.44 13.27 14.45
CA ASP A 83 5.33 13.89 15.43
C ASP A 83 4.81 15.28 15.86
N PHE A 84 4.23 16.03 14.93
CA PHE A 84 3.56 17.29 15.24
C PHE A 84 2.36 17.07 16.15
N LEU A 85 1.45 16.15 15.78
CA LEU A 85 0.28 15.81 16.58
C LEU A 85 0.66 15.29 17.97
N ALA A 86 1.70 14.45 18.07
CA ALA A 86 2.18 13.95 19.35
C ALA A 86 2.68 15.07 20.28
N ARG A 87 3.41 16.04 19.72
CA ARG A 87 3.85 17.24 20.47
C ARG A 87 2.68 18.09 20.92
N GLU A 88 1.70 18.29 20.05
CA GLU A 88 0.50 19.06 20.38
C GLU A 88 -0.31 18.39 21.50
N ILE A 89 -0.50 17.07 21.43
CA ILE A 89 -1.16 16.29 22.48
C ILE A 89 -0.40 16.38 23.81
N ALA A 90 0.94 16.31 23.77
CA ALA A 90 1.76 16.46 24.98
C ALA A 90 1.60 17.84 25.62
N ALA A 91 1.58 18.91 24.82
CA ALA A 91 1.36 20.28 25.28
C ALA A 91 -0.05 20.44 25.90
N ILE A 92 -1.08 19.93 25.23
CA ILE A 92 -2.46 19.93 25.76
C ILE A 92 -2.54 19.17 27.09
N ARG A 93 -1.89 18.00 27.19
CA ARG A 93 -1.87 17.21 28.43
C ARG A 93 -1.22 17.96 29.60
N MET A 94 -0.12 18.68 29.36
CA MET A 94 0.53 19.50 30.38
C MET A 94 -0.40 20.61 30.88
N ALA A 95 -1.03 21.36 29.96
CA ALA A 95 -1.97 22.43 30.29
C ALA A 95 -3.19 21.91 31.09
N LEU A 96 -3.74 20.75 30.71
CA LEU A 96 -4.83 20.10 31.46
C LEU A 96 -4.38 19.67 32.87
N GLY A 97 -3.14 19.20 33.03
CA GLY A 97 -2.59 18.82 34.33
C GLY A 97 -2.50 20.01 35.31
N GLU A 98 -2.06 21.18 34.84
CA GLU A 98 -2.00 22.40 35.66
C GLU A 98 -3.40 22.87 36.09
N LEU A 99 -4.38 22.85 35.17
CA LEU A 99 -5.77 23.21 35.46
C LEU A 99 -6.40 22.26 36.48
N ALA A 100 -6.23 20.95 36.29
CA ALA A 100 -6.73 19.94 37.22
C ALA A 100 -6.13 20.12 38.63
N THR A 101 -4.85 20.45 38.72
CA THR A 101 -4.17 20.70 40.00
C THR A 101 -4.76 21.94 40.69
N ARG A 102 -4.98 23.04 39.95
CA ARG A 102 -5.55 24.25 40.51
C ARG A 102 -6.98 24.05 41.03
N ASP A 103 -7.83 23.39 40.25
CA ASP A 103 -9.22 23.15 40.64
C ASP A 103 -9.31 22.19 41.82
N PHE A 104 -8.44 21.17 41.88
CA PHE A 104 -8.31 20.29 43.04
C PHE A 104 -7.91 21.07 44.31
N VAL A 105 -6.83 21.86 44.25
CA VAL A 105 -6.37 22.69 45.38
C VAL A 105 -7.46 23.67 45.84
N ARG A 106 -8.18 24.29 44.91
CA ARG A 106 -9.33 25.16 45.23
C ARG A 106 -10.47 24.39 45.89
N GLY A 107 -10.75 23.17 45.44
CA GLY A 107 -11.77 22.30 46.02
C GLY A 107 -11.43 21.97 47.48
N GLU A 108 -10.19 21.55 47.72
CA GLU A 108 -9.71 21.18 49.06
C GLU A 108 -9.74 22.35 50.04
N LEU A 109 -9.20 23.51 49.62
CA LEU A 109 -9.25 24.73 50.43
C LEU A 109 -10.68 25.12 50.82
N ARG A 110 -11.64 25.02 49.88
CA ARG A 110 -13.05 25.30 50.17
C ARG A 110 -13.66 24.26 51.12
N GLY A 111 -13.23 23.01 51.05
CA GLY A 111 -13.65 21.96 51.98
C GLY A 111 -13.21 22.26 53.41
N GLU A 112 -11.92 22.51 53.59
CA GLU A 112 -11.32 22.86 54.89
C GLU A 112 -11.94 24.13 55.50
N LEU A 113 -12.14 25.17 54.69
CA LEU A 113 -12.79 26.41 55.16
C LEU A 113 -14.21 26.17 55.68
N ARG A 114 -14.99 25.30 55.01
CA ARG A 114 -16.35 24.94 55.48
C ARG A 114 -16.31 24.13 56.77
N ASP A 115 -15.34 23.23 56.94
CA ASP A 115 -15.20 22.46 58.18
C ASP A 115 -14.84 23.38 59.35
N LEU A 116 -13.93 24.33 59.14
CA LEU A 116 -13.56 25.31 60.16
C LEU A 116 -14.75 26.20 60.55
N GLU A 117 -15.52 26.68 59.57
CA GLU A 117 -16.75 27.45 59.78
C GLU A 117 -17.78 26.64 60.58
N ALA A 118 -18.00 25.37 60.22
CA ALA A 118 -18.91 24.49 60.95
C ALA A 118 -18.48 24.28 62.41
N ARG A 119 -17.16 24.15 62.68
CA ARG A 119 -16.63 24.04 64.04
C ARG A 119 -16.82 25.33 64.85
N LEU A 120 -16.58 26.49 64.25
CA LEU A 120 -16.78 27.79 64.91
C LEU A 120 -18.25 28.00 65.28
N ASN A 121 -19.18 27.71 64.36
CA ASN A 121 -20.62 27.76 64.66
C ASN A 121 -20.99 26.82 65.81
N LYS A 122 -20.42 25.62 65.82
CA LYS A 122 -20.69 24.65 66.88
C LYS A 122 -20.15 25.09 68.24
N VAL A 123 -19.04 25.81 68.29
CA VAL A 123 -18.51 26.41 69.54
C VAL A 123 -19.40 27.57 69.98
N ALA A 124 -19.87 28.40 69.05
CA ALA A 124 -20.80 29.49 69.35
C ALA A 124 -22.14 28.99 69.93
N GLU A 125 -22.67 27.86 69.44
CA GLU A 125 -23.87 27.20 70.01
C GLU A 125 -23.65 26.61 71.41
N ILE A 126 -22.41 26.40 71.87
CA ILE A 126 -22.13 25.83 73.20
C ILE A 126 -22.00 26.94 74.26
N ASP A 127 -21.69 28.17 73.84
CA ASP A 127 -21.56 29.34 74.72
C ASP A 127 -22.91 30.06 74.97
N GLU A 128 -24.00 29.63 74.33
CA GLU A 128 -25.38 30.14 74.51
C GLU A 128 -26.23 29.15 75.34
#